data_AF-A0AA39W1N4-F1
#
_entry.id   AF-A0AA39W1N4-F1
#
_cell.length_a   1.000
_cell.length_b   1.000
_cell.length_c   1.000
_cell.angle_alpha   90.00
_cell.angle_beta   90.00
_cell.angle_gamma   90.00
#
_symmetry.space_group_name_H-M   'P 1'
#
loop_
_entity.id
_entity.type
_entity.pdbx_description
1 polymer ?
#
loop_
_entity_poly.entity_id
_entity_poly.type
_entity_poly.pdbx_seq_one_letter_code
_entity_poly.pdbx_strand_id
1 'polypeptide(L)'
;MEGLNYFNELPEECVSAILSLTSPLDACRSSLVFSTFLSAMESDIVWDRFLPSDYSDMVSRSLTPLNFSSKKQLFQCLCNPLLIDGGKLSFNLEKSSGKKSYLLSTRALSITWSNDPIYWCWVPMTESRFSDVAVLRTTHWLEIEGKIKTGMLSSNTKYGAYLVIKIRHNAYGLDSEKAELSVQVGDGQAWTGSAYIFGDNPDRKNVEHLKSLSRLIEVDDDEEQILREREDGWMEIELGEFFNGDDDQEVKMSFKEVKSYLLKGGLIVEGIEVRPKH
;
A
#
# COMPACT_ATOMS: atom_id res chain seq x y z
N MET A 1 -9.28 41.24 -13.61
CA MET A 1 -9.25 39.77 -13.80
C MET A 1 -8.61 39.44 -15.15
N GLU A 2 -7.47 40.09 -15.48
CA GLU A 2 -6.79 40.03 -16.79
C GLU A 2 -5.55 39.12 -16.80
N GLY A 3 -5.14 38.56 -15.64
CA GLY A 3 -3.92 37.75 -15.53
C GLY A 3 -4.06 36.27 -15.94
N LEU A 4 -5.27 35.79 -16.22
CA LEU A 4 -5.51 34.36 -16.50
C LEU A 4 -5.40 33.99 -17.99
N ASN A 5 -5.27 34.96 -18.90
CA ASN A 5 -5.26 34.67 -20.34
C ASN A 5 -3.87 34.34 -20.92
N TYR A 6 -2.79 34.63 -20.19
CA TYR A 6 -1.41 34.36 -20.64
C TYR A 6 -1.14 32.87 -20.88
N PHE A 7 -1.80 31.97 -20.13
CA PHE A 7 -1.62 30.53 -20.30
C PHE A 7 -2.29 29.98 -21.56
N ASN A 8 -3.28 30.68 -22.11
CA ASN A 8 -3.88 30.32 -23.41
C ASN A 8 -3.03 30.80 -24.59
N GLU A 9 -2.04 31.65 -24.36
CA GLU A 9 -1.13 32.15 -25.39
C GLU A 9 0.14 31.28 -25.50
N LEU A 10 0.39 30.38 -24.55
CA LEU A 10 1.52 29.46 -24.59
C LEU A 10 1.30 28.33 -25.60
N PRO A 11 2.34 27.93 -26.36
CA PRO A 11 2.29 26.72 -27.16
C PRO A 11 1.96 25.48 -26.31
N GLU A 12 1.21 24.55 -26.90
CA GLU A 12 0.79 23.31 -26.21
C GLU A 12 1.97 22.47 -25.70
N GLU A 13 3.10 22.47 -26.41
CA GLU A 13 4.33 21.79 -25.96
C GLU A 13 4.91 22.42 -24.69
N CYS A 14 4.88 23.76 -24.57
CA CYS A 14 5.32 24.45 -23.36
C CYS A 14 4.40 24.12 -22.18
N VAL A 15 3.09 24.12 -22.40
CA VAL A 15 2.10 23.73 -21.38
C VAL A 15 2.29 22.26 -20.97
N SER A 16 2.51 21.36 -21.93
CA SER A 16 2.80 19.95 -21.68
C SER A 16 4.05 19.78 -20.82
N ALA A 17 5.13 20.50 -21.15
CA ALA A 17 6.36 20.49 -20.37
C ALA A 17 6.14 20.98 -18.93
N ILE A 18 5.37 22.07 -18.75
CA ILE A 18 5.02 22.58 -17.41
C ILE A 18 4.22 21.54 -16.62
N LEU A 19 3.17 20.96 -17.22
CA LEU A 19 2.33 19.96 -16.57
C LEU A 19 3.12 18.71 -16.18
N SER A 20 4.07 18.29 -17.03
CA SER A 20 4.93 17.12 -16.78
C SER A 20 5.83 17.25 -15.55
N LEU A 21 6.03 18.47 -15.04
CA LEU A 21 6.83 18.76 -13.83
C LEU A 21 5.98 18.80 -12.55
N THR A 22 4.66 18.59 -12.66
CA THR A 22 3.71 18.57 -11.53
C THR A 22 3.37 17.13 -11.14
N SER A 23 2.48 16.93 -10.15
CA SER A 23 1.91 15.61 -9.89
C SER A 23 0.80 15.27 -10.89
N PRO A 24 0.51 13.98 -11.16
CA PRO A 24 -0.65 13.58 -11.96
C PRO A 24 -1.96 14.22 -11.48
N LEU A 25 -2.15 14.32 -10.16
CA LEU A 25 -3.33 14.96 -9.58
C LEU A 25 -3.40 16.45 -9.90
N ASP A 26 -2.30 17.18 -9.73
CA ASP A 26 -2.25 18.62 -9.98
C ASP A 26 -2.41 18.95 -11.46
N ALA A 27 -1.81 18.13 -12.34
CA ALA A 27 -2.01 18.25 -13.78
C ALA A 27 -3.48 18.03 -14.17
N CYS A 28 -4.11 16.98 -13.64
CA CYS A 28 -5.54 16.72 -13.86
C CYS A 28 -6.41 17.86 -13.33
N ARG A 29 -6.15 18.38 -12.12
CA ARG A 29 -6.89 19.53 -11.57
C ARG A 29 -6.72 20.79 -12.43
N SER A 30 -5.51 21.05 -12.90
CA SER A 30 -5.21 22.22 -13.73
C SER A 30 -5.90 22.15 -15.10
N SER A 31 -6.06 20.94 -15.66
CA SER A 31 -6.78 20.72 -16.91
C SER A 31 -8.27 21.09 -16.87
N LEU A 32 -8.87 21.13 -15.67
CA LEU A 32 -10.27 21.55 -15.48
C LEU A 32 -10.45 23.07 -15.58
N VAL A 33 -9.36 23.83 -15.52
CA VAL A 33 -9.39 25.30 -15.46
C VAL A 33 -9.13 25.93 -16.83
N PHE A 34 -8.30 25.30 -17.66
CA PHE A 34 -7.89 25.85 -18.97
C PHE A 34 -8.01 24.81 -20.09
N SER A 35 -8.63 25.19 -21.21
CA SER A 35 -8.76 24.32 -22.39
C SER A 35 -7.41 23.91 -22.99
N THR A 36 -6.42 24.81 -22.95
CA THR A 36 -5.06 24.54 -23.42
C THR A 36 -4.39 23.45 -22.59
N PHE A 37 -4.65 23.44 -21.28
CA PHE A 37 -4.14 22.41 -20.37
C PHE A 37 -4.85 21.09 -20.61
N LEU A 38 -6.16 21.13 -20.87
CA LEU A 38 -6.92 19.93 -21.25
C LEU A 38 -6.37 19.29 -22.53
N SER A 39 -6.05 20.08 -23.56
CA SER A 39 -5.41 19.57 -24.78
C SER A 39 -4.04 18.96 -24.48
N ALA A 40 -3.20 19.68 -23.73
CA ALA A 40 -1.87 19.22 -23.34
C ALA A 40 -1.89 17.90 -22.55
N MET A 41 -2.97 17.61 -21.80
CA MET A 41 -3.16 16.34 -21.10
C MET A 41 -3.40 15.13 -22.02
N GLU A 42 -3.60 15.31 -23.33
CA GLU A 42 -3.60 14.23 -24.32
C GLU A 42 -2.20 13.93 -24.87
N SER A 43 -1.20 14.79 -24.56
CA SER A 43 0.17 14.61 -25.02
C SER A 43 0.93 13.55 -24.22
N ASP A 44 1.61 12.64 -24.93
CA ASP A 44 2.48 11.65 -24.33
C ASP A 44 3.70 12.27 -23.61
N ILE A 45 4.04 13.54 -23.87
CA ILE A 45 5.11 14.27 -23.14
C ILE A 45 4.81 14.32 -21.64
N VAL A 46 3.54 14.57 -21.29
CA VAL A 46 3.09 14.66 -19.88
C VAL A 46 3.17 13.29 -19.22
N TRP A 47 2.57 12.29 -19.85
CA TRP A 47 2.43 10.95 -19.27
C TRP A 47 3.73 10.17 -19.24
N ASP A 48 4.70 10.47 -20.13
CA ASP A 48 6.05 9.90 -20.05
C ASP A 48 6.76 10.25 -18.74
N ARG A 49 6.50 11.44 -18.18
CA ARG A 49 7.09 11.85 -16.89
C ARG A 49 6.36 11.29 -15.69
N PHE A 50 5.07 10.98 -15.82
CA PHE A 50 4.27 10.39 -14.75
C PHE A 50 4.43 8.88 -14.66
N LEU A 51 4.82 8.23 -15.75
CA LEU A 51 5.15 6.81 -15.75
C LEU A 51 6.54 6.57 -15.14
N PRO A 52 6.73 5.50 -14.35
CA PRO A 52 8.06 5.09 -13.93
C PRO A 52 8.93 4.75 -15.13
N SER A 53 10.22 5.10 -15.11
CA SER A 53 11.14 4.86 -16.23
C SER A 53 11.27 3.37 -16.62
N ASP A 54 11.01 2.47 -15.69
CA ASP A 54 11.06 1.01 -15.84
C ASP A 54 9.67 0.39 -16.05
N TYR A 55 8.65 1.17 -16.45
CA TYR A 55 7.29 0.65 -16.67
C TYR A 55 7.27 -0.54 -17.64
N SER A 56 8.15 -0.56 -18.65
CA SER A 56 8.23 -1.64 -19.65
C SER A 56 8.50 -3.00 -19.00
N ASP A 57 9.38 -3.02 -18.01
CA ASP A 57 9.77 -4.23 -17.29
C ASP A 57 8.58 -4.74 -16.47
N MET A 58 7.83 -3.84 -15.86
CA MET A 58 6.62 -4.16 -15.09
C MET A 58 5.53 -4.76 -15.97
N VAL A 59 5.30 -4.16 -17.16
CA VAL A 59 4.33 -4.67 -18.13
C VAL A 59 4.75 -6.05 -18.64
N SER A 60 6.05 -6.27 -18.90
CA SER A 60 6.56 -7.57 -19.37
C SER A 60 6.38 -8.71 -18.36
N ARG A 61 6.39 -8.39 -17.06
CA ARG A 61 6.22 -9.34 -15.96
C ARG A 61 4.76 -9.63 -15.61
N SER A 62 3.82 -8.95 -16.27
CA SER A 62 2.39 -9.09 -16.00
C SER A 62 1.83 -10.43 -16.44
N LEU A 63 0.90 -10.98 -15.65
CA LEU A 63 0.17 -12.21 -16.02
C LEU A 63 -0.86 -11.98 -17.12
N THR A 64 -1.39 -10.76 -17.22
CA THR A 64 -2.42 -10.37 -18.18
C THR A 64 -1.89 -9.30 -19.12
N PRO A 65 -1.92 -9.52 -20.45
CA PRO A 65 -1.52 -8.50 -21.40
C PRO A 65 -2.30 -7.21 -21.21
N LEU A 66 -1.58 -6.08 -21.13
CA LEU A 66 -2.19 -4.75 -21.13
C LEU A 66 -2.37 -4.27 -22.57
N ASN A 67 -3.55 -3.77 -22.90
CA ASN A 67 -3.84 -3.15 -24.18
C ASN A 67 -4.03 -1.64 -23.97
N PHE A 68 -3.20 -0.83 -24.62
CA PHE A 68 -3.21 0.63 -24.52
C PHE A 68 -2.78 1.24 -25.84
N SER A 69 -3.38 2.39 -26.21
CA SER A 69 -3.04 3.13 -27.43
C SER A 69 -2.33 4.46 -27.16
N SER A 70 -2.14 4.84 -25.90
CA SER A 70 -1.42 6.05 -25.48
C SER A 70 -0.79 5.88 -24.09
N LYS A 71 0.16 6.73 -23.71
CA LYS A 71 0.78 6.68 -22.37
C LYS A 71 -0.21 7.07 -21.26
N LYS A 72 -1.19 7.91 -21.58
CA LYS A 72 -2.33 8.21 -20.70
C LYS A 72 -3.12 6.96 -20.35
N GLN A 73 -3.50 6.18 -21.36
CA GLN A 73 -4.22 4.92 -21.14
C GLN A 73 -3.35 3.92 -20.38
N LEU A 74 -2.05 3.84 -20.70
CA LEU A 74 -1.12 3.00 -19.94
C LEU A 74 -1.08 3.39 -18.46
N PHE A 75 -0.94 4.68 -18.14
CA PHE A 75 -0.96 5.15 -16.75
C PHE A 75 -2.25 4.75 -16.03
N GLN A 76 -3.41 4.94 -16.69
CA GLN A 76 -4.70 4.52 -16.15
C GLN A 76 -4.78 3.01 -15.91
N CYS A 77 -4.24 2.19 -16.82
CA CYS A 77 -4.15 0.75 -16.63
C CYS A 77 -3.27 0.40 -15.43
N LEU A 78 -2.10 1.02 -15.31
CA LEU A 78 -1.16 0.77 -14.21
C LEU A 78 -1.65 1.30 -12.86
N CYS A 79 -2.62 2.21 -12.82
CA CYS A 79 -3.30 2.58 -11.57
C CYS A 79 -4.21 1.48 -11.01
N ASN A 80 -4.52 0.45 -11.80
CA ASN A 80 -5.26 -0.71 -11.33
C ASN A 80 -4.28 -1.84 -10.93
N PRO A 81 -4.62 -2.65 -9.91
CA PRO A 81 -3.79 -3.78 -9.49
C PRO A 81 -3.44 -4.73 -10.64
N LEU A 82 -2.15 -4.93 -10.87
CA LEU A 82 -1.57 -5.80 -11.89
C LEU A 82 -0.77 -6.90 -11.22
N LEU A 83 -1.18 -8.16 -11.42
CA LEU A 83 -0.43 -9.30 -10.92
C LEU A 83 0.84 -9.53 -11.74
N ILE A 84 1.98 -9.58 -11.05
CA ILE A 84 3.30 -9.81 -11.62
C ILE A 84 4.02 -10.94 -10.86
N ASP A 85 5.16 -11.40 -11.39
CA ASP A 85 6.03 -12.41 -10.78
C ASP A 85 5.32 -13.72 -10.44
N GLY A 86 4.56 -14.25 -11.40
CA GLY A 86 3.80 -15.47 -11.21
C GLY A 86 2.61 -15.31 -10.26
N GLY A 87 2.11 -14.08 -10.08
CA GLY A 87 0.98 -13.77 -9.20
C GLY A 87 1.37 -13.61 -7.74
N LYS A 88 2.67 -13.51 -7.43
CA LYS A 88 3.17 -13.33 -6.07
C LYS A 88 3.13 -11.89 -5.61
N LEU A 89 3.15 -10.95 -6.54
CA LEU A 89 3.10 -9.51 -6.28
C LEU A 89 1.95 -8.90 -7.05
N SER A 90 1.27 -7.94 -6.45
CA SER A 90 0.33 -7.04 -7.12
C SER A 90 0.96 -5.65 -7.17
N PHE A 91 1.14 -5.11 -8.36
CA PHE A 91 1.67 -3.77 -8.59
C PHE A 91 0.58 -2.81 -9.03
N ASN A 92 0.66 -1.56 -8.59
CA ASN A 92 -0.10 -0.46 -9.16
C ASN A 92 0.60 0.89 -8.93
N LEU A 93 0.23 1.90 -9.70
CA LEU A 93 0.59 3.28 -9.46
C LEU A 93 -0.41 3.94 -8.51
N GLU A 94 0.12 4.67 -7.54
CA GLU A 94 -0.66 5.56 -6.70
C GLU A 94 -1.15 6.71 -7.59
N LYS A 95 -2.48 6.85 -7.70
CA LYS A 95 -3.13 7.70 -8.72
C LYS A 95 -2.75 9.18 -8.62
N SER A 96 -2.44 9.66 -7.41
CA SER A 96 -2.24 11.09 -7.17
C SER A 96 -0.83 11.55 -7.53
N SER A 97 0.15 10.68 -7.29
CA SER A 97 1.58 10.95 -7.36
C SER A 97 2.29 10.20 -8.49
N GLY A 98 1.70 9.14 -9.04
CA GLY A 98 2.33 8.25 -10.02
C GLY A 98 3.44 7.37 -9.42
N LYS A 99 3.52 7.31 -8.09
CA LYS A 99 4.54 6.52 -7.38
C LYS A 99 4.12 5.06 -7.29
N LYS A 100 5.10 4.16 -7.29
CA LYS A 100 4.86 2.71 -7.30
C LYS A 100 4.29 2.24 -5.96
N SER A 101 3.36 1.29 -6.01
CA SER A 101 2.79 0.59 -4.86
C SER A 101 2.83 -0.91 -5.14
N TYR A 102 3.16 -1.70 -4.12
CA TYR A 102 3.22 -3.16 -4.22
C TYR A 102 2.48 -3.81 -3.07
N LEU A 103 1.73 -4.86 -3.36
CA LEU A 103 1.23 -5.80 -2.37
C LEU A 103 1.96 -7.13 -2.56
N LEU A 104 2.67 -7.58 -1.53
CA LEU A 104 3.30 -8.89 -1.48
C LEU A 104 2.25 -9.90 -1.03
N SER A 105 1.92 -10.86 -1.88
CA SER A 105 1.07 -11.97 -1.48
C SER A 105 1.71 -12.74 -0.34
N THR A 106 0.89 -13.43 0.43
CA THR A 106 1.32 -14.43 1.39
C THR A 106 2.27 -15.51 0.84
N ARG A 107 2.26 -15.80 -0.46
CA ARG A 107 3.22 -16.69 -1.15
C ARG A 107 4.61 -16.06 -1.36
N ALA A 108 4.72 -14.75 -1.18
CA ALA A 108 5.97 -13.98 -1.17
C ALA A 108 6.44 -13.64 0.26
N LEU A 109 5.69 -14.01 1.29
CA LEU A 109 6.03 -13.75 2.70
C LEU A 109 6.71 -14.96 3.34
N SER A 110 7.49 -14.68 4.39
CA SER A 110 7.97 -15.70 5.32
C SER A 110 6.97 -15.78 6.48
N ILE A 111 6.29 -16.92 6.62
CA ILE A 111 5.30 -17.15 7.66
C ILE A 111 5.70 -18.39 8.44
N THR A 112 5.86 -18.25 9.76
CA THR A 112 6.28 -19.35 10.63
C THR A 112 5.27 -20.50 10.61
N TRP A 113 5.78 -21.72 10.41
CA TRP A 113 5.01 -22.97 10.28
C TRP A 113 4.00 -23.01 9.11
N SER A 114 4.13 -22.13 8.10
CA SER A 114 3.22 -22.07 6.94
C SER A 114 3.13 -23.33 6.08
N ASN A 115 4.10 -24.23 6.19
CA ASN A 115 4.11 -25.53 5.48
C ASN A 115 3.32 -26.62 6.21
N ASP A 116 2.91 -26.38 7.46
CA ASP A 116 2.19 -27.37 8.25
C ASP A 116 0.67 -27.05 8.27
N PRO A 117 -0.17 -27.96 7.74
CA PRO A 117 -1.61 -27.76 7.61
C PRO A 117 -2.35 -27.73 8.96
N ILE A 118 -1.70 -28.09 10.06
CA ILE A 118 -2.24 -27.92 11.40
C ILE A 118 -2.38 -26.43 11.73
N TYR A 119 -1.36 -25.63 11.40
CA TYR A 119 -1.28 -24.21 11.76
C TYR A 119 -1.88 -23.30 10.70
N TRP A 120 -1.65 -23.58 9.42
CA TRP A 120 -2.08 -22.72 8.31
C TRP A 120 -2.81 -23.50 7.23
N CYS A 121 -3.76 -22.86 6.56
CA CYS A 121 -4.27 -23.35 5.29
C CYS A 121 -4.35 -22.25 4.24
N TRP A 122 -4.19 -22.64 2.98
CA TRP A 122 -4.26 -21.77 1.82
C TRP A 122 -5.61 -21.97 1.15
N VAL A 123 -6.39 -20.90 1.03
CA VAL A 123 -7.75 -20.97 0.48
C VAL A 123 -7.95 -19.95 -0.63
N PRO A 124 -8.66 -20.29 -1.71
CA PRO A 124 -9.08 -19.31 -2.69
C PRO A 124 -10.09 -18.33 -2.07
N MET A 125 -9.97 -17.05 -2.40
CA MET A 125 -10.86 -16.01 -1.89
C MET A 125 -11.17 -15.01 -2.99
N THR A 126 -12.45 -14.88 -3.36
CA THR A 126 -12.90 -14.01 -4.46
C THR A 126 -12.67 -12.53 -4.20
N GLU A 127 -12.60 -12.14 -2.94
CA GLU A 127 -12.32 -10.77 -2.49
C GLU A 127 -10.82 -10.46 -2.48
N SER A 128 -9.96 -11.46 -2.70
CA SER A 128 -8.52 -11.26 -2.80
C SER A 128 -8.10 -10.99 -4.23
N ARG A 129 -7.05 -10.18 -4.38
CA ARG A 129 -6.36 -9.99 -5.66
C ARG A 129 -5.52 -11.21 -6.06
N PHE A 130 -5.17 -12.08 -5.10
CA PHE A 130 -4.35 -13.27 -5.33
C PHE A 130 -5.20 -14.53 -5.49
N SER A 131 -4.58 -15.60 -6.00
CA SER A 131 -5.23 -16.91 -6.14
C SER A 131 -5.70 -17.49 -4.81
N ASP A 132 -4.94 -17.23 -3.75
CA ASP A 132 -5.13 -17.81 -2.43
C ASP A 132 -4.58 -16.90 -1.33
N VAL A 133 -5.19 -17.02 -0.15
CA VAL A 133 -4.85 -16.27 1.07
C VAL A 133 -4.51 -17.22 2.21
N ALA A 134 -3.74 -16.74 3.19
CA ALA A 134 -3.36 -17.54 4.36
C ALA A 134 -4.48 -17.49 5.37
N VAL A 135 -4.92 -18.63 5.88
CA VAL A 135 -5.81 -18.69 7.03
C VAL A 135 -5.07 -19.37 8.17
N LEU A 136 -4.91 -18.63 9.26
CA LEU A 136 -4.38 -19.15 10.51
C LEU A 136 -5.44 -20.04 11.15
N ARG A 137 -5.15 -21.34 11.26
CA ARG A 137 -6.03 -22.31 11.94
C ARG A 137 -5.84 -22.24 13.44
N THR A 138 -4.59 -22.41 13.89
CA THR A 138 -4.22 -22.27 15.29
C THR A 138 -2.72 -22.08 15.42
N THR A 139 -2.23 -21.23 16.32
CA THR A 139 -0.81 -21.17 16.72
C THR A 139 -0.68 -20.42 18.06
N HIS A 140 0.41 -20.62 18.80
CA HIS A 140 0.83 -19.69 19.87
C HIS A 140 1.97 -18.76 19.40
N TRP A 141 2.62 -19.09 18.27
CA TRP A 141 3.68 -18.31 17.66
C TRP A 141 3.20 -17.77 16.31
N LEU A 142 2.88 -16.49 16.27
CA LEU A 142 2.48 -15.80 15.04
C LEU A 142 3.59 -14.85 14.62
N GLU A 143 4.19 -15.11 13.46
CA GLU A 143 5.28 -14.30 12.91
C GLU A 143 5.16 -14.31 11.39
N ILE A 144 5.05 -13.11 10.82
CA ILE A 144 4.87 -12.85 9.40
C ILE A 144 5.89 -11.79 9.00
N GLU A 145 6.72 -12.11 8.02
CA GLU A 145 7.76 -11.21 7.53
C GLU A 145 7.67 -11.04 6.02
N GLY A 146 7.82 -9.79 5.58
CA GLY A 146 7.90 -9.42 4.17
C GLY A 146 9.24 -8.76 3.86
N LYS A 147 9.70 -8.94 2.63
CA LYS A 147 10.95 -8.34 2.14
C LYS A 147 10.74 -7.73 0.77
N ILE A 148 11.19 -6.50 0.57
CA ILE A 148 11.16 -5.82 -0.73
C ILE A 148 12.47 -5.05 -0.94
N LYS A 149 12.95 -4.99 -2.19
CA LYS A 149 14.10 -4.15 -2.53
C LYS A 149 13.66 -2.72 -2.79
N THR A 150 14.39 -1.75 -2.26
CA THR A 150 14.13 -0.32 -2.49
C THR A 150 14.24 0.06 -3.97
N GLY A 151 15.08 -0.60 -4.76
CA GLY A 151 15.17 -0.39 -6.22
C GLY A 151 13.86 -0.73 -6.97
N MET A 152 12.94 -1.49 -6.37
CA MET A 152 11.62 -1.72 -6.95
C MET A 152 10.66 -0.54 -6.72
N LEU A 153 10.92 0.30 -5.72
CA LEU A 153 10.10 1.41 -5.28
C LEU A 153 10.52 2.71 -6.00
N SER A 154 9.65 3.71 -6.00
CA SER A 154 10.02 5.06 -6.45
C SER A 154 10.96 5.72 -5.44
N SER A 155 12.08 6.28 -5.89
CA SER A 155 13.04 7.00 -5.05
C SER A 155 12.49 8.32 -4.51
N ASN A 156 13.19 8.88 -3.52
CA ASN A 156 12.85 10.11 -2.80
C ASN A 156 11.37 10.14 -2.37
N THR A 157 10.91 9.03 -1.79
CA THR A 157 9.49 8.84 -1.45
C THR A 157 9.40 8.16 -0.09
N LYS A 158 8.53 8.69 0.77
CA LYS A 158 8.18 8.06 2.04
C LYS A 158 7.15 6.95 1.78
N TYR A 159 7.37 5.77 2.36
CA TYR A 159 6.49 4.62 2.26
C TYR A 159 5.97 4.21 3.62
N GLY A 160 4.75 3.69 3.63
CA GLY A 160 4.20 2.91 4.73
C GLY A 160 4.12 1.43 4.32
N ALA A 161 4.36 0.54 5.29
CA ALA A 161 4.12 -0.89 5.16
C ALA A 161 2.85 -1.26 5.93
N TYR A 162 1.97 -2.06 5.35
CA TYR A 162 0.66 -2.39 5.91
C TYR A 162 0.37 -3.88 5.77
N LEU A 163 0.12 -4.58 6.88
CA LEU A 163 -0.37 -5.94 6.85
C LEU A 163 -1.87 -5.94 6.53
N VAL A 164 -2.27 -6.60 5.45
CA VAL A 164 -3.66 -6.64 4.96
C VAL A 164 -4.33 -7.95 5.40
N ILE A 165 -5.38 -7.83 6.21
CA ILE A 165 -5.99 -8.95 6.93
C ILE A 165 -7.53 -8.92 6.94
N LYS A 166 -8.11 -10.08 7.22
CA LYS A 166 -9.51 -10.27 7.63
C LYS A 166 -9.54 -11.13 8.88
N ILE A 167 -10.60 -11.00 9.67
CA ILE A 167 -10.78 -11.76 10.91
C ILE A 167 -12.07 -12.56 10.78
N ARG A 168 -11.99 -13.88 10.98
CA ARG A 168 -13.18 -14.75 10.96
C ARG A 168 -14.05 -14.48 12.18
N HIS A 169 -15.36 -14.68 12.02
CA HIS A 169 -16.33 -14.57 13.11
C HIS A 169 -16.03 -15.50 14.31
N ASN A 170 -15.34 -16.62 14.09
CA ASN A 170 -14.94 -17.58 15.10
C ASN A 170 -13.44 -17.47 15.47
N ALA A 171 -12.82 -16.32 15.19
CA ALA A 171 -11.46 -16.06 15.61
C ALA A 171 -11.35 -16.00 17.14
N TYR A 172 -10.16 -16.32 17.65
CA TYR A 172 -9.89 -16.36 19.09
C TYR A 172 -8.42 -16.04 19.35
N GLY A 173 -8.11 -15.52 20.54
CA GLY A 173 -6.74 -15.29 21.01
C GLY A 173 -5.97 -14.19 20.29
N LEU A 174 -6.62 -13.41 19.41
CA LEU A 174 -6.02 -12.31 18.65
C LEU A 174 -6.07 -10.96 19.40
N ASP A 175 -6.77 -10.92 20.53
CA ASP A 175 -6.95 -9.77 21.41
C ASP A 175 -6.19 -9.89 22.74
N SER A 176 -5.38 -10.94 22.86
CA SER A 176 -4.75 -11.29 24.13
C SER A 176 -3.49 -10.48 24.42
N GLU A 177 -2.66 -10.21 23.41
CA GLU A 177 -1.42 -9.47 23.55
C GLU A 177 -1.21 -8.55 22.34
N LYS A 178 -0.44 -7.47 22.54
CA LYS A 178 -0.01 -6.62 21.43
C LYS A 178 1.00 -7.38 20.55
N ALA A 179 0.78 -7.36 19.25
CA ALA A 179 1.77 -7.77 18.27
C ALA A 179 2.87 -6.71 18.18
N GLU A 180 4.12 -7.13 18.13
CA GLU A 180 5.29 -6.32 17.80
C GLU A 180 5.35 -6.11 16.29
N LEU A 181 5.61 -4.87 15.88
CA LEU A 181 5.66 -4.42 14.50
C LEU A 181 7.06 -3.88 14.25
N SER A 182 7.62 -4.11 13.07
CA SER A 182 8.87 -3.43 12.71
C SER A 182 9.05 -3.23 11.21
N VAL A 183 9.81 -2.19 10.89
CA VAL A 183 10.32 -1.93 9.54
C VAL A 183 11.80 -1.58 9.65
N GLN A 184 12.64 -2.24 8.86
CA GLN A 184 14.08 -2.02 8.81
C GLN A 184 14.54 -1.88 7.36
N VAL A 185 15.35 -0.85 7.08
CA VAL A 185 15.98 -0.65 5.77
C VAL A 185 17.47 -0.99 5.87
N GLY A 186 17.92 -1.96 5.09
CA GLY A 186 19.29 -2.46 5.12
C GLY A 186 19.70 -2.94 6.52
N ASP A 187 20.90 -2.54 6.95
CA ASP A 187 21.41 -2.76 8.30
C ASP A 187 21.19 -1.55 9.24
N GLY A 188 20.32 -0.63 8.84
CA GLY A 188 19.98 0.55 9.62
C GLY A 188 19.17 0.24 10.88
N GLN A 189 18.88 1.28 11.65
CA GLN A 189 18.00 1.18 12.82
C GLN A 189 16.59 0.81 12.36
N ALA A 190 16.02 -0.24 12.97
CA ALA A 190 14.64 -0.62 12.74
C ALA A 190 13.70 0.32 13.49
N TRP A 191 12.63 0.75 12.82
CA TRP A 191 11.44 1.25 13.51
C TRP A 191 10.75 0.06 14.17
N THR A 192 10.25 0.26 15.39
CA THR A 192 9.48 -0.74 16.13
C THR A 192 8.23 -0.11 16.71
N GLY A 193 7.11 -0.83 16.66
CA GLY A 193 5.85 -0.42 17.26
C GLY A 193 5.08 -1.62 17.79
N SER A 194 3.86 -1.38 18.28
CA SER A 194 2.98 -2.46 18.71
C SER A 194 1.51 -2.17 18.46
N ALA A 195 0.72 -3.22 18.21
CA ALA A 195 -0.72 -3.09 17.96
C ALA A 195 -1.50 -4.33 18.40
N TYR A 196 -2.75 -4.16 18.81
CA TYR A 196 -3.68 -5.27 18.97
C TYR A 196 -4.19 -5.74 17.59
N ILE A 197 -4.26 -7.05 17.37
CA ILE A 197 -4.83 -7.62 16.13
C ILE A 197 -6.35 -7.47 16.14
N PHE A 198 -6.93 -7.70 17.30
CA PHE A 198 -8.35 -7.62 17.56
C PHE A 198 -8.58 -7.02 18.95
N GLY A 199 -9.60 -6.19 19.11
CA GLY A 199 -9.88 -5.53 20.38
C GLY A 199 -11.06 -4.60 20.23
N ASP A 200 -11.98 -4.67 21.20
CA ASP A 200 -13.10 -3.74 21.32
C ASP A 200 -12.49 -2.36 21.53
N ASN A 201 -12.41 -1.54 20.48
CA ASN A 201 -12.15 -0.12 20.68
C ASN A 201 -13.34 0.40 21.53
N PRO A 202 -13.13 0.93 22.75
CA PRO A 202 -14.24 1.52 23.51
C PRO A 202 -14.96 2.63 22.73
N ASP A 203 -14.32 3.23 21.71
CA ASP A 203 -14.92 4.19 20.79
C ASP A 203 -15.76 3.58 19.66
N ARG A 204 -15.69 2.26 19.41
CA ARG A 204 -16.52 1.60 18.39
C ARG A 204 -18.00 1.52 18.77
N LYS A 205 -18.37 1.73 20.03
CA LYS A 205 -19.78 1.90 20.43
C LYS A 205 -20.31 3.32 20.21
N ASN A 206 -19.49 4.29 19.82
CA ASN A 206 -19.87 5.71 19.71
C ASN A 206 -19.44 6.38 18.39
N VAL A 207 -19.41 5.63 17.28
CA VAL A 207 -19.02 6.18 15.95
C VAL A 207 -20.02 7.23 15.43
N GLU A 208 -21.20 7.38 16.04
CA GLU A 208 -22.13 8.48 15.72
C GLU A 208 -21.94 9.75 16.58
N HIS A 209 -21.13 9.75 17.65
CA HIS A 209 -21.05 10.90 18.57
C HIS A 209 -19.67 11.60 18.66
N LEU A 210 -18.59 11.02 18.12
CA LEU A 210 -17.23 11.56 18.28
C LEU A 210 -16.67 12.27 17.05
N LYS A 211 -17.53 12.82 16.18
CA LYS A 211 -17.09 13.80 15.15
C LYS A 211 -16.83 15.21 15.72
N SER A 212 -16.95 15.42 17.03
CA SER A 212 -16.96 16.77 17.63
C SER A 212 -15.94 17.03 18.74
N LEU A 213 -15.01 16.11 19.05
CA LEU A 213 -14.04 16.31 20.14
C LEU A 213 -12.58 16.18 19.71
N SER A 214 -12.25 16.69 18.52
CA SER A 214 -10.87 17.01 18.15
C SER A 214 -10.40 18.26 18.92
N ARG A 215 -10.07 18.10 20.21
CA ARG A 215 -9.26 19.03 21.02
C ARG A 215 -9.13 18.47 22.45
N LEU A 216 -7.89 18.24 22.87
CA LEU A 216 -7.41 17.96 24.24
C LEU A 216 -7.42 16.50 24.71
N ILE A 217 -6.37 15.74 24.39
CA ILE A 217 -5.75 14.78 25.34
C ILE A 217 -4.23 14.78 25.08
N GLU A 218 -3.46 14.91 26.17
CA GLU A 218 -2.00 14.92 26.21
C GLU A 218 -1.42 13.53 25.88
N VAL A 219 -0.25 13.57 25.23
CA VAL A 219 0.47 12.49 24.57
C VAL A 219 1.18 11.60 25.59
N ASP A 220 0.94 10.29 25.52
CA ASP A 220 1.87 9.27 26.03
C ASP A 220 2.53 8.61 24.80
N ASP A 221 3.84 8.37 24.88
CA ASP A 221 4.78 8.19 23.74
C ASP A 221 4.70 6.82 23.03
N ASP A 222 3.65 6.04 23.29
CA ASP A 222 3.35 4.78 22.58
C ASP A 222 2.24 5.02 21.55
N GLU A 223 2.61 5.35 20.31
CA GLU A 223 1.66 5.44 19.20
C GLU A 223 1.00 4.06 18.96
N GLU A 224 -0.15 3.82 19.58
CA GLU A 224 -0.94 2.62 19.34
C GLU A 224 -1.44 2.62 17.90
N GLN A 225 -0.94 1.69 17.08
CA GLN A 225 -1.41 1.60 15.71
C GLN A 225 -2.82 1.01 15.67
N ILE A 226 -3.72 1.76 15.04
CA ILE A 226 -5.14 1.40 14.94
C ILE A 226 -5.38 0.54 13.69
N LEU A 227 -6.09 -0.58 13.88
CA LEU A 227 -6.65 -1.40 12.79
C LEU A 227 -7.67 -0.58 11.98
N ARG A 228 -7.44 -0.42 10.68
CA ARG A 228 -8.32 0.38 9.80
C ARG A 228 -9.03 -0.49 8.79
N GLU A 229 -10.30 -0.18 8.53
CA GLU A 229 -11.07 -0.81 7.45
C GLU A 229 -10.78 -0.09 6.12
N ARG A 230 -10.57 -0.86 5.06
CA ARG A 230 -10.32 -0.39 3.70
C ARG A 230 -11.60 -0.42 2.88
N GLU A 231 -11.64 0.34 1.79
CA GLU A 231 -12.77 0.38 0.86
C GLU A 231 -13.04 -0.97 0.17
N ASP A 232 -12.03 -1.84 0.09
CA ASP A 232 -12.11 -3.20 -0.47
C ASP A 232 -12.63 -4.26 0.53
N GLY A 233 -13.03 -3.83 1.73
CA GLY A 233 -13.54 -4.69 2.81
C GLY A 233 -12.46 -5.47 3.56
N TRP A 234 -11.17 -5.28 3.24
CA TRP A 234 -10.07 -5.76 4.05
C TRP A 234 -9.77 -4.80 5.20
N MET A 235 -9.06 -5.27 6.20
CA MET A 235 -8.49 -4.44 7.25
C MET A 235 -6.99 -4.32 7.07
N GLU A 236 -6.40 -3.26 7.60
CA GLU A 236 -4.96 -3.05 7.58
C GLU A 236 -4.40 -2.64 8.94
N ILE A 237 -3.19 -3.14 9.23
CA ILE A 237 -2.36 -2.74 10.36
C ILE A 237 -1.09 -2.15 9.76
N GLU A 238 -0.76 -0.91 10.10
CA GLU A 238 0.51 -0.31 9.67
C GLU A 238 1.66 -0.95 10.45
N LEU A 239 2.62 -1.52 9.73
CA LEU A 239 3.81 -2.14 10.29
C LEU A 239 4.94 -1.14 10.56
N GLY A 240 4.81 0.08 10.03
CA GLY A 240 5.78 1.15 10.15
C GLY A 240 5.97 1.90 8.83
N GLU A 241 6.82 2.92 8.88
CA GLU A 241 7.16 3.77 7.74
C GLU A 241 8.67 3.82 7.52
N PHE A 242 9.06 4.10 6.28
CA PHE A 242 10.46 4.27 5.90
C PHE A 242 10.59 5.22 4.73
N PHE A 243 11.77 5.82 4.57
CA PHE A 243 12.07 6.67 3.43
C PHE A 243 12.93 5.91 2.43
N ASN A 244 12.50 5.92 1.17
CA ASN A 244 13.26 5.37 0.06
C ASN A 244 14.16 6.43 -0.57
N GLY A 245 15.47 6.30 -0.41
CA GLY A 245 16.48 7.15 -1.06
C GLY A 245 16.88 6.65 -2.45
N ASP A 246 18.17 6.78 -2.78
CA ASP A 246 18.74 6.36 -4.08
C ASP A 246 19.50 5.03 -4.04
N ASP A 247 19.74 4.48 -2.84
CA ASP A 247 20.45 3.22 -2.65
C ASP A 247 19.52 2.01 -2.82
N ASP A 248 20.01 0.93 -3.46
CA ASP A 248 19.31 -0.36 -3.50
C ASP A 248 19.63 -1.19 -2.25
N GLN A 249 18.68 -1.24 -1.33
CA GLN A 249 18.73 -1.90 -0.03
C GLN A 249 17.50 -2.81 0.12
N GLU A 250 17.60 -3.80 1.01
CA GLU A 250 16.46 -4.65 1.37
C GLU A 250 15.68 -4.00 2.52
N VAL A 251 14.37 -3.84 2.34
CA VAL A 251 13.44 -3.46 3.41
C VAL A 251 12.83 -4.73 3.99
N LYS A 252 12.95 -4.91 5.31
CA LYS A 252 12.32 -5.99 6.06
C LYS A 252 11.16 -5.42 6.87
N MET A 253 10.00 -6.06 6.76
CA MET A 253 8.78 -5.68 7.46
C MET A 253 8.32 -6.89 8.28
N SER A 254 8.03 -6.70 9.56
CA SER A 254 7.69 -7.81 10.46
C SER A 254 6.44 -7.50 11.27
N PHE A 255 5.65 -8.55 11.46
CA PHE A 255 4.52 -8.61 12.36
C PHE A 255 4.68 -9.85 13.25
N LYS A 256 4.72 -9.66 14.57
CA LYS A 256 5.10 -10.72 15.50
C LYS A 256 4.29 -10.70 16.80
N GLU A 257 3.52 -11.76 17.06
CA GLU A 257 2.82 -11.96 18.32
C GLU A 257 3.18 -13.33 18.91
N VAL A 258 4.30 -13.36 19.64
CA VAL A 258 4.89 -14.59 20.22
C VAL A 258 4.96 -14.58 21.74
N LYS A 259 4.62 -13.45 22.38
CA LYS A 259 4.69 -13.29 23.83
C LYS A 259 3.55 -14.02 24.55
N SER A 260 2.38 -14.11 23.92
CA SER A 260 1.26 -14.87 24.47
C SER A 260 1.53 -16.37 24.30
N TYR A 261 1.44 -17.14 25.39
CA TYR A 261 1.37 -18.61 25.29
C TYR A 261 -0.04 -19.11 24.92
N LEU A 262 -0.97 -18.18 24.66
CA LEU A 262 -2.34 -18.48 24.28
C LEU A 262 -2.41 -18.86 22.80
N LEU A 263 -3.23 -19.87 22.51
CA LEU A 263 -3.55 -20.24 21.15
C LEU A 263 -4.43 -19.17 20.52
N LYS A 264 -4.10 -18.82 19.29
CA LYS A 264 -4.87 -17.90 18.45
C LYS A 264 -5.16 -18.50 17.09
N GLY A 265 -6.26 -18.08 16.48
CA GLY A 265 -6.72 -18.62 15.21
C GLY A 265 -7.80 -17.73 14.57
N GLY A 266 -8.09 -17.98 13.30
CA GLY A 266 -9.11 -17.26 12.54
C GLY A 266 -8.63 -15.97 11.85
N LEU A 267 -7.34 -15.67 11.90
CA LEU A 267 -6.72 -14.59 11.11
C LEU A 267 -6.61 -15.01 9.64
N ILE A 268 -7.06 -14.16 8.72
CA ILE A 268 -6.89 -14.32 7.28
C ILE A 268 -5.91 -13.24 6.82
N VAL A 269 -4.86 -13.61 6.10
CA VAL A 269 -3.82 -12.69 5.62
C VAL A 269 -3.85 -12.69 4.10
N GLU A 270 -4.00 -11.51 3.51
CA GLU A 270 -3.82 -11.32 2.06
C GLU A 270 -2.36 -11.09 1.71
N GLY A 271 -1.66 -10.26 2.50
CA GLY A 271 -0.31 -9.85 2.19
C GLY A 271 0.20 -8.67 3.00
N ILE A 272 1.36 -8.14 2.58
CA ILE A 272 1.91 -6.87 3.08
C ILE A 272 1.95 -5.87 1.92
N GLU A 273 1.26 -4.75 2.07
CA GLU A 273 1.23 -3.63 1.11
C GLU A 273 2.29 -2.60 1.47
N VAL A 274 3.08 -2.20 0.50
CA VAL A 274 4.06 -1.12 0.57
C VAL A 274 3.60 -0.05 -0.40
N ARG A 275 3.16 1.09 0.15
CA ARG A 275 2.60 2.18 -0.64
C ARG A 275 3.14 3.54 -0.20
N PRO A 276 3.20 4.53 -1.12
CA PRO A 276 3.61 5.89 -0.79
C PRO A 276 2.74 6.47 0.33
N LYS A 277 3.37 7.19 1.26
CA LYS A 277 2.72 7.86 2.40
C LYS A 277 2.94 9.37 2.28
N HIS A 278 1.84 10.12 2.34
CA HIS A 278 1.81 11.58 2.23
C HIS A 278 1.59 12.25 3.58
#